data_AF-A0A8C6STT1-F1
#
_entry.id   AF-A0A8C6STT1-F1
#
_cell.length_a   1.000
_cell.length_b   1.000
_cell.length_c   1.000
_cell.angle_alpha   90.00
_cell.angle_beta   90.00
_cell.angle_gamma   90.00
#
_symmetry.space_group_name_H-M   'P 1'
#
loop_
_entity.id
_entity.type
_entity.pdbx_description
1 polymer ?
#
loop_
_entity_poly.entity_id
_entity_poly.type
_entity_poly.pdbx_seq_one_letter_code
_entity_poly.pdbx_strand_id
1 'polypeptide(L)'
;MDRTIARTPKAQPMISSRMIKDSLKLPVSTVTVRRRLCEANLLARSPRKVPLLQKRHVLKRIPFSKEHLIWPKEKWRNILWTDEILINYSYN
;
A
#
# COMPACT_ATOMS: atom_id res chain seq x y z
N MET A 1 7.73 25.33 -9.38
CA MET A 1 6.73 25.26 -8.28
C MET A 1 5.91 23.97 -8.35
N ASP A 2 5.19 23.71 -9.45
CA ASP A 2 4.38 22.48 -9.58
C ASP A 2 5.21 21.20 -9.62
N ARG A 3 6.38 21.23 -10.27
CA ARG A 3 7.29 20.08 -10.38
C ARG A 3 7.82 19.61 -9.02
N THR A 4 8.04 20.53 -8.08
CA THR A 4 8.48 20.21 -6.71
C THR A 4 7.33 19.68 -5.85
N ILE A 5 6.11 20.23 -6.02
CA ILE A 5 4.88 19.74 -5.39
C ILE A 5 4.56 18.29 -5.80
N ALA A 6 4.78 17.92 -7.06
CA ALA A 6 4.55 16.55 -7.53
C ALA A 6 5.68 15.56 -7.17
N ARG A 7 6.90 16.05 -6.89
CA ARG A 7 8.06 15.21 -6.56
C ARG A 7 8.07 14.78 -5.09
N THR A 8 7.64 15.63 -4.17
CA THR A 8 7.62 15.34 -2.72
C THR A 8 6.76 14.12 -2.36
N PRO A 9 5.49 14.02 -2.79
CA PRO A 9 4.65 12.84 -2.54
C PRO A 9 5.18 11.56 -3.17
N LYS A 10 5.94 11.63 -4.28
CA LYS A 10 6.54 10.45 -4.89
C LYS A 10 7.68 9.88 -4.04
N ALA A 11 8.46 10.75 -3.40
CA ALA A 11 9.51 10.33 -2.47
C ALA A 11 8.94 9.92 -1.10
N GLN A 12 7.87 10.58 -0.65
CA GLN A 12 7.22 10.34 0.63
C GLN A 12 5.70 10.21 0.44
N PRO A 13 5.19 9.00 0.13
CA PRO A 13 3.79 8.78 -0.25
C PRO A 13 2.75 9.18 0.81
N MET A 14 3.16 9.28 2.08
CA MET A 14 2.27 9.60 3.20
C MET A 14 2.28 11.08 3.57
N ILE A 15 2.98 11.93 2.82
CA ILE A 15 3.07 13.37 3.12
C ILE A 15 1.72 14.07 2.86
N SER A 16 1.28 14.90 3.80
CA SER A 16 0.03 15.65 3.66
C SER A 16 0.21 16.92 2.83
N SER A 17 -0.86 17.42 2.20
CA SER A 17 -0.83 18.69 1.45
C SER A 17 -0.41 19.89 2.31
N ARG A 18 -0.68 19.85 3.62
CA ARG A 18 -0.24 20.86 4.58
C ARG A 18 1.28 20.78 4.79
N MET A 19 1.81 19.58 5.02
CA MET A 19 3.26 19.38 5.16
C MET A 19 4.02 19.72 3.88
N ILE A 20 3.47 19.44 2.70
CA ILE A 20 4.06 19.87 1.42
C ILE A 20 4.15 21.40 1.35
N LYS A 21 3.06 22.11 1.73
CA LYS A 21 3.06 23.58 1.77
C LYS A 21 4.13 24.11 2.72
N ASP A 22 4.18 23.58 3.93
CA ASP A 22 5.06 24.07 5.00
C ASP A 22 6.53 23.75 4.71
N SER A 23 6.84 22.54 4.23
CA SER A 23 8.21 22.13 3.85
C SER A 23 8.77 22.93 2.66
N LEU A 24 7.93 23.27 1.70
CA LEU A 24 8.32 24.06 0.52
C LEU A 24 8.19 25.57 0.74
N LYS A 25 7.77 26.01 1.94
CA LYS A 25 7.51 27.42 2.32
C LYS A 25 6.72 28.18 1.26
N LEU A 26 5.72 27.53 0.66
CA LEU A 26 4.98 28.11 -0.47
C LEU A 26 3.93 29.10 0.05
N PRO A 27 3.85 30.32 -0.52
CA PRO A 27 2.82 31.31 -0.18
C PRO A 27 1.47 30.96 -0.82
N VAL A 28 1.05 29.70 -0.76
CA VAL A 28 -0.17 29.20 -1.41
C VAL A 28 -1.07 28.49 -0.41
N SER A 29 -2.37 28.43 -0.74
CA SER A 29 -3.32 27.67 0.06
C SER A 29 -3.07 26.16 -0.08
N THR A 30 -3.47 25.40 0.93
CA THR A 30 -3.44 23.93 0.89
C THR A 30 -4.37 23.36 -0.19
N VAL A 31 -5.42 24.11 -0.55
CA VAL A 31 -6.36 23.76 -1.64
C VAL A 31 -5.65 23.80 -2.98
N THR A 32 -4.83 24.83 -3.23
CA THR A 32 -4.02 24.95 -4.45
C THR A 32 -3.06 23.78 -4.58
N VAL A 33 -2.36 23.41 -3.49
CA VAL A 33 -1.46 22.24 -3.47
C VAL A 33 -2.23 20.97 -3.83
N ARG A 34 -3.41 20.74 -3.22
CA ARG A 34 -4.24 19.58 -3.53
C ARG A 34 -4.68 19.55 -4.99
N ARG A 35 -5.09 20.69 -5.55
CA ARG A 35 -5.50 20.78 -6.96
C ARG A 35 -4.36 20.40 -7.90
N ARG A 36 -3.15 20.92 -7.66
CA ARG A 36 -1.95 20.58 -8.44
C ARG A 36 -1.58 19.11 -8.33
N LEU A 37 -1.76 18.49 -7.15
CA LEU A 37 -1.57 17.04 -6.99
C LEU A 37 -2.57 16.24 -7.83
N CYS A 38 -3.85 16.61 -7.81
CA CYS A 38 -4.87 15.97 -8.65
C CYS A 38 -4.61 16.16 -10.15
N GLU A 39 -4.22 17.37 -10.59
CA GLU A 39 -3.81 17.65 -11.98
C GLU A 39 -2.62 16.76 -12.41
N ALA A 40 -1.72 16.43 -11.48
CA ALA A 40 -0.60 15.51 -11.68
C ALA A 40 -0.95 14.02 -11.47
N ASN A 41 -2.24 13.68 -11.36
CA ASN A 41 -2.76 12.33 -11.10
C ASN A 41 -2.27 11.68 -9.78
N LEU A 42 -1.93 12.50 -8.79
CA LEU A 42 -1.54 12.07 -7.43
C LEU A 42 -2.75 12.21 -6.50
N LEU A 43 -3.59 11.19 -6.50
CA LEU A 43 -4.80 11.14 -5.69
C LEU A 43 -4.50 10.67 -4.26
N ALA A 44 -5.29 11.16 -3.30
CA ALA A 44 -5.25 10.67 -1.93
C ALA A 44 -5.71 9.21 -1.88
N ARG A 45 -4.94 8.34 -1.21
CA ARG A 45 -5.24 6.92 -1.02
C ARG A 45 -4.98 6.53 0.43
N SER A 46 -5.74 5.55 0.92
CA SER A 46 -5.48 4.93 2.21
C SER A 46 -4.51 3.76 2.04
N PRO A 47 -3.46 3.63 2.87
CA PRO A 47 -2.57 2.49 2.83
C PRO A 47 -3.32 1.20 3.19
N ARG A 48 -3.03 0.11 2.46
CA ARG A 48 -3.59 -1.20 2.77
C ARG A 48 -2.89 -1.78 4.00
N LYS A 49 -3.67 -2.24 4.99
CA LYS A 49 -3.14 -3.03 6.12
C LYS A 49 -2.67 -4.38 5.58
N VAL A 50 -1.37 -4.66 5.68
CA VAL A 50 -0.75 -5.91 5.25
C VAL A 50 0.17 -6.43 6.35
N PRO A 51 0.29 -7.75 6.53
CA PRO A 51 1.25 -8.30 7.47
C PRO A 51 2.68 -7.93 7.06
N LEU A 52 3.52 -7.57 8.04
CA LEU A 52 4.91 -7.23 7.77
C LEU A 52 5.69 -8.49 7.40
N LEU A 53 6.17 -8.54 6.16
CA LEU A 53 7.01 -9.64 5.68
C LEU A 53 8.47 -9.39 6.03
N GLN A 54 9.04 -10.25 6.88
CA GLN A 54 10.48 -10.29 7.09
C GLN A 54 11.19 -10.90 5.88
N LYS A 55 12.50 -10.60 5.72
CA LYS A 55 13.33 -11.13 4.62
C LYS A 55 13.22 -12.64 4.47
N ARG A 56 13.21 -13.40 5.58
CA ARG A 56 13.05 -14.86 5.58
C ARG A 56 11.72 -15.33 4.97
N HIS A 57 10.63 -14.58 5.16
CA HIS A 57 9.32 -14.92 4.60
C HIS A 57 9.33 -14.70 3.08
N VAL A 58 9.92 -13.60 2.63
CA VAL A 58 10.03 -13.27 1.20
C VAL A 58 10.86 -14.34 0.47
N LEU A 59 12.00 -14.73 1.04
CA LEU A 59 12.88 -15.76 0.47
C LEU A 59 12.21 -17.12 0.32
N LYS A 60 11.28 -17.49 1.22
CA LYS A 60 10.52 -18.74 1.12
C LYS A 60 9.31 -18.65 0.19
N ARG A 61 8.63 -17.49 0.17
CA ARG A 61 7.40 -17.30 -0.62
C ARG A 61 7.67 -17.22 -2.13
N ILE A 62 8.81 -16.66 -2.55
CA ILE A 62 9.14 -16.50 -3.98
C ILE A 62 9.36 -17.86 -4.70
N PRO A 63 10.18 -18.80 -4.19
CA PRO A 63 10.32 -20.12 -4.80
C PRO A 63 9.00 -20.89 -4.79
N PHE A 64 8.30 -20.89 -3.64
CA PHE A 64 6.99 -21.54 -3.51
C PHE A 64 6.02 -21.04 -4.58
N SER A 65 5.88 -19.72 -4.78
CA SER A 65 4.96 -19.19 -5.78
C SER A 65 5.38 -19.56 -7.20
N LYS A 66 6.68 -19.57 -7.52
CA LYS A 66 7.19 -19.95 -8.84
C LYS A 66 6.95 -21.43 -9.15
N GLU A 67 7.22 -22.32 -8.21
CA GLU A 67 7.05 -23.78 -8.36
C GLU A 67 5.57 -24.16 -8.54
N HIS A 68 4.68 -23.43 -7.88
CA HIS A 68 3.25 -23.74 -7.85
C HIS A 68 2.44 -22.93 -8.87
N LEU A 69 3.05 -21.99 -9.60
CA LEU A 69 2.36 -21.13 -10.59
C LEU A 69 1.71 -21.94 -11.73
N ILE A 70 2.35 -23.03 -12.16
CA ILE A 70 1.94 -23.86 -13.31
C ILE A 70 1.08 -25.06 -12.85
N TRP A 71 0.79 -25.19 -11.54
CA TRP A 71 0.03 -26.34 -11.06
C TRP A 71 -1.38 -26.38 -11.66
N PRO A 72 -1.80 -27.54 -12.19
CA PRO A 72 -3.14 -27.70 -12.75
C PRO A 72 -4.19 -27.62 -11.64
N LYS A 73 -5.41 -27.21 -11.99
CA LYS A 73 -6.50 -26.99 -11.01
C LYS A 73 -6.84 -28.26 -10.24
N GLU A 74 -6.72 -29.42 -10.88
CA GLU A 74 -6.94 -30.75 -10.31
C GLU A 74 -6.00 -30.99 -9.13
N LYS A 75 -4.75 -30.53 -9.24
CA LYS A 75 -3.78 -30.65 -8.15
C LYS A 75 -4.19 -29.81 -6.95
N TRP A 76 -4.67 -28.59 -7.17
CA TRP A 76 -5.16 -27.72 -6.09
C TRP A 76 -6.40 -28.28 -5.38
N ARG A 77 -7.28 -28.98 -6.11
CA ARG A 77 -8.49 -29.61 -5.55
C ARG A 77 -8.19 -30.76 -4.60
N ASN A 78 -7.06 -31.43 -4.80
CA ASN A 78 -6.66 -32.58 -3.98
C ASN A 78 -5.90 -32.19 -2.71
N ILE A 79 -5.71 -30.89 -2.44
CA ILE A 79 -5.01 -30.40 -1.25
C ILE A 79 -6.02 -30.05 -0.18
N LEU A 80 -5.91 -30.72 0.98
CA LEU A 80 -6.65 -30.36 2.18
C LEU A 80 -5.91 -29.23 2.91
N TRP A 81 -6.55 -28.05 3.00
CA TRP A 81 -6.04 -26.90 3.75
C TRP A 81 -6.63 -26.87 5.15
N THR A 82 -5.79 -26.60 6.14
CA THR A 82 -6.19 -26.47 7.55
C THR A 82 -5.62 -25.18 8.12
N ASP A 83 -6.43 -24.45 8.89
CA ASP A 83 -6.02 -23.25 9.62
C ASP A 83 -6.93 -23.09 10.84
N GLU A 84 -6.50 -22.31 11.82
CA GLU A 84 -7.26 -22.02 13.04
C GLU A 84 -7.69 -20.54 13.05
N ILE A 85 -8.93 -20.28 13.49
CA ILE A 85 -9.42 -18.91 13.67
C ILE A 85 -9.99 -18.72 15.07
N LEU A 86 -9.78 -17.53 15.63
CA LEU A 86 -10.38 -17.13 16.91
C LEU A 86 -11.82 -16.67 16.67
N ILE A 87 -12.79 -17.35 17.28
CA ILE A 87 -14.20 -16.95 17.29
C ILE A 87 -14.49 -16.27 18.62
N ASN A 88 -14.74 -14.96 18.59
CA ASN A 88 -15.09 -14.18 19.77
C ASN A 88 -16.61 -14.04 19.87
N TYR A 89 -17.18 -14.44 21.02
CA TYR A 89 -18.57 -14.17 21.37
C TYR A 89 -18.61 -13.04 22.40
N SER A 90 -19.34 -11.96 22.09
CA SER A 90 -19.69 -10.93 23.07
C SER A 90 -21.07 -11.22 23.62
N TYR A 91 -21.19 -11.47 24.92
CA TYR A 91 -22.47 -11.44 25.63
C TYR A 91 -22.82 -9.98 25.92
N ASN A 92 -24.05 -9.58 25.59
CA ASN A 92 -24.60 -8.24 25.86
C ASN A 92 -24.81 -8.02 27.36
#